data_AF-A0A5B8JCZ1-F1
#
_entry.id   AF-A0A5B8JCZ1-F1
#
_cell.length_a   1.000
_cell.length_b   1.000
_cell.length_c   1.000
_cell.angle_alpha   90.00
_cell.angle_beta   90.00
_cell.angle_gamma   90.00
#
_symmetry.space_group_name_H-M   'P 1'
#
loop_
_entity.id
_entity.type
_entity.pdbx_description
1 polymer ?
#
loop_
_entity_poly.entity_id
_entity_poly.type
_entity_poly.pdbx_seq_one_letter_code
_entity_poly.pdbx_strand_id
1 'polypeptide(L)'
;MNQQNQDERTFIREAMDRLLAGKATASNGSLTAAALAAEAGVHRMALYKRHTDLKNEFEERVRTETKQVPETEKQLRATIAKLKKTVASQKAEIDDLRQQVTLLAMAGAVLVDRQGTPSAPELPPADAPDNVIPFRPPTT
;
A
#
# COMPACT_ATOMS: atom_id res chain seq x y z
N MET A 1 41.87 30.84 -8.55
CA MET A 1 40.58 30.10 -8.54
C MET A 1 40.71 28.57 -8.44
N ASN A 2 41.92 27.99 -8.41
CA ASN A 2 42.08 26.52 -8.32
C ASN A 2 42.18 25.96 -6.89
N GLN A 3 42.57 26.79 -5.91
CA GLN A 3 42.73 26.35 -4.51
C GLN A 3 41.39 25.90 -3.89
N GLN A 4 40.34 26.72 -4.04
CA GLN A 4 38.99 26.39 -3.56
C GLN A 4 38.46 25.06 -4.12
N ASN A 5 38.76 24.74 -5.39
CA ASN A 5 38.36 23.45 -5.97
C ASN A 5 39.17 22.27 -5.41
N GLN A 6 40.42 22.47 -5.00
CA GLN A 6 41.22 21.42 -4.36
C GLN A 6 40.77 21.17 -2.92
N ASP A 7 40.45 22.23 -2.20
CA ASP A 7 39.92 22.15 -0.83
C ASP A 7 38.55 21.46 -0.84
N GLU A 8 37.64 21.86 -1.74
CA GLU A 8 36.33 21.21 -1.95
C GLU A 8 36.47 19.71 -2.27
N ARG A 9 37.42 19.32 -3.13
CA ARG A 9 37.65 17.90 -3.45
C ARG A 9 38.13 17.09 -2.25
N THR A 10 38.94 17.71 -1.38
CA THR A 10 39.44 17.07 -0.16
C THR A 10 38.29 16.85 0.82
N PHE A 11 37.46 17.87 1.04
CA PHE A 11 36.26 17.76 1.87
C PHE A 11 35.26 16.73 1.35
N ILE A 12 35.06 16.64 0.04
CA ILE A 12 34.20 15.62 -0.57
C ILE A 12 34.76 14.22 -0.32
N ARG A 13 36.07 13.99 -0.44
CA ARG A 13 36.67 12.68 -0.15
C ARG A 13 36.54 12.28 1.31
N GLU A 14 36.81 13.21 2.23
CA GLU A 14 36.61 12.94 3.67
C GLU A 14 35.14 12.64 3.98
N ALA A 15 34.21 13.34 3.34
CA ALA A 15 32.78 13.07 3.47
C ALA A 15 32.39 11.71 2.89
N MET A 16 32.98 11.29 1.76
CA MET A 16 32.80 9.95 1.20
C MET A 16 33.24 8.89 2.21
N ASP A 17 34.44 9.02 2.78
CA ASP A 17 34.98 8.05 3.73
C ASP A 17 34.14 8.01 5.02
N ARG A 18 33.64 9.16 5.51
CA ARG A 18 32.70 9.21 6.65
C ARG A 18 31.38 8.51 6.36
N LEU A 19 30.81 8.71 5.15
CA LEU A 19 29.57 8.06 4.72
C LEU A 19 29.74 6.55 4.59
N LEU A 20 30.84 6.09 3.98
CA LEU A 20 31.12 4.67 3.82
C LEU A 20 31.41 3.99 5.17
N ALA A 21 32.07 4.70 6.09
CA ALA A 21 32.28 4.23 7.47
C ALA A 21 31.02 4.28 8.36
N GLY A 22 29.88 4.77 7.85
CA GLY A 22 28.63 4.89 8.61
C GLY A 22 28.66 5.98 9.70
N LYS A 23 29.63 6.90 9.66
CA LYS A 23 29.79 8.01 10.60
C LYS A 23 29.29 9.32 9.99
N ALA A 24 28.13 9.27 9.35
CA ALA A 24 27.48 10.46 8.80
C ALA A 24 27.16 11.46 9.93
N THR A 25 27.60 12.70 9.77
CA THR A 25 27.44 13.76 10.78
C THR A 25 26.38 14.78 10.38
N ALA A 26 26.27 15.09 9.09
CA ALA A 26 25.37 16.13 8.58
C ALA A 26 24.27 15.57 7.66
N SER A 27 24.41 14.32 7.20
CA SER A 27 23.43 13.65 6.35
C SER A 27 22.70 12.52 7.07
N ASN A 28 21.62 12.06 6.45
CA ASN A 28 20.81 10.93 6.90
C ASN A 28 21.50 9.56 6.73
N GLY A 29 22.81 9.51 6.49
CA GLY A 29 23.58 8.27 6.28
C GLY A 29 23.21 7.50 5.00
N SER A 30 22.42 8.09 4.11
CA SER A 30 22.07 7.44 2.84
C SER A 30 23.27 7.48 1.89
N LEU A 31 23.62 6.35 1.25
CA LEU A 31 24.72 6.28 0.28
C LEU A 31 24.32 6.84 -1.09
N THR A 32 23.92 8.12 -1.13
CA THR A 32 23.47 8.82 -2.35
C THR A 32 24.29 10.08 -2.60
N ALA A 33 24.41 10.50 -3.86
CA ALA A 33 25.14 11.73 -4.21
C ALA A 33 24.57 12.99 -3.53
N ALA A 34 23.27 13.03 -3.22
CA ALA A 34 22.67 14.15 -2.49
C ALA A 34 23.09 14.18 -1.01
N ALA A 35 23.17 13.01 -0.37
CA ALA A 35 23.67 12.89 0.99
C ALA A 35 25.17 13.20 1.06
N LEU A 36 25.97 12.82 0.06
CA LEU A 36 27.37 13.21 -0.03
C LEU A 36 27.54 14.72 -0.14
N ALA A 37 26.73 15.39 -0.94
CA ALA A 37 26.74 16.86 -1.04
C ALA A 37 26.40 17.51 0.32
N ALA A 38 25.38 16.99 1.02
CA ALA A 38 25.01 17.45 2.35
C ALA A 38 26.13 17.20 3.39
N GLU A 39 26.78 16.03 3.33
CA GLU A 39 27.86 15.64 4.26
C GLU A 39 29.16 16.42 4.04
N ALA A 40 29.46 16.78 2.78
CA ALA A 40 30.61 17.61 2.42
C ALA A 40 30.35 19.11 2.61
N GLY A 41 29.10 19.51 2.88
CA GLY A 41 28.70 20.92 2.93
C GLY A 41 28.77 21.63 1.56
N VAL A 42 28.73 20.87 0.47
CA VAL A 42 28.86 21.37 -0.90
C VAL A 42 27.50 21.42 -1.57
N HIS A 43 27.26 22.46 -2.38
CA HIS A 43 26.01 22.58 -3.12
C HIS A 43 25.83 21.42 -4.11
N ARG A 44 24.64 20.82 -4.16
CA ARG A 44 24.33 19.65 -5.00
C ARG A 44 24.77 19.83 -6.46
N MET A 45 24.54 21.01 -7.05
CA MET A 45 24.93 21.28 -8.44
C MET A 45 26.45 21.34 -8.68
N ALA A 46 27.25 21.69 -7.67
CA ALA A 46 28.70 21.66 -7.82
C ALA A 46 29.21 20.23 -7.95
N LEU A 47 28.61 19.29 -7.21
CA LEU A 47 28.93 17.86 -7.31
C LEU A 47 28.57 17.30 -8.70
N TYR A 48 27.42 17.65 -9.27
CA TYR A 48 27.00 17.16 -10.59
C TYR A 48 27.71 17.82 -11.79
N LYS A 49 28.16 19.07 -11.67
CA LYS A 49 28.76 19.81 -12.80
C LYS A 49 30.28 19.89 -12.76
N ARG A 50 30.89 19.99 -11.57
CA ARG A 50 32.34 20.21 -11.40
C ARG A 50 33.08 18.97 -10.90
N HIS A 51 32.39 18.10 -10.16
CA HIS A 51 32.96 16.92 -9.50
C HIS A 51 32.25 15.62 -9.89
N THR A 52 31.92 15.48 -11.18
CA THR A 52 31.28 14.28 -11.73
C THR A 52 32.16 13.04 -11.58
N ASP A 53 33.47 13.23 -11.59
CA ASP A 53 34.47 12.20 -11.31
C ASP A 53 34.34 11.64 -9.89
N LEU A 54 34.26 12.51 -8.87
CA LEU A 54 34.09 12.09 -7.48
C LEU A 54 32.73 11.45 -7.22
N LYS A 55 31.67 11.93 -7.89
CA LYS A 55 30.35 11.28 -7.88
C LYS A 55 30.44 9.84 -8.39
N ASN A 56 31.13 9.64 -9.53
CA ASN A 56 31.26 8.31 -10.13
C ASN A 56 32.13 7.40 -9.26
N GLU A 57 33.24 7.91 -8.70
CA GLU A 57 34.06 7.16 -7.75
C GLU A 57 33.25 6.74 -6.52
N PHE A 58 32.43 7.64 -5.97
CA PHE A 58 31.54 7.32 -4.86
C PHE A 58 30.52 6.25 -5.24
N GLU A 59 29.87 6.38 -6.40
CA GLU A 59 28.91 5.37 -6.87
C GLU A 59 29.59 4.02 -7.13
N GLU A 60 30.83 3.99 -7.62
CA GLU A 60 31.61 2.77 -7.77
C GLU A 60 32.03 2.16 -6.44
N ARG A 61 32.52 2.97 -5.48
CA ARG A 61 32.84 2.50 -4.12
C ARG A 61 31.61 1.98 -3.42
N VAL A 62 30.50 2.73 -3.45
CA VAL A 62 29.20 2.27 -2.95
C VAL A 62 28.83 0.96 -3.64
N ARG A 63 28.96 0.81 -4.96
CA ARG A 63 28.67 -0.47 -5.62
C ARG A 63 29.63 -1.59 -5.25
N THR A 64 30.89 -1.30 -4.97
CA THR A 64 31.91 -2.31 -4.64
C THR A 64 31.77 -2.78 -3.20
N GLU A 65 31.48 -1.84 -2.30
CA GLU A 65 31.27 -2.06 -0.87
C GLU A 65 29.87 -2.60 -0.59
N THR A 66 28.83 -2.09 -1.27
CA THR A 66 27.43 -2.58 -1.26
C THR A 66 27.22 -3.83 -2.12
N LYS A 67 28.18 -4.23 -2.97
CA LYS A 67 28.20 -5.60 -3.54
C LYS A 67 28.30 -6.64 -2.44
N GLN A 68 28.82 -6.28 -1.26
CA GLN A 68 28.40 -6.92 -0.02
C GLN A 68 27.00 -6.40 0.32
N VAL A 69 25.98 -7.10 -0.16
CA VAL A 69 24.57 -6.73 -0.01
C VAL A 69 24.30 -6.31 1.44
N PRO A 70 23.84 -5.08 1.70
CA PRO A 70 23.64 -4.62 3.06
C PRO A 70 22.54 -5.48 3.68
N GLU A 71 22.85 -6.04 4.84
CA GLU A 71 21.97 -6.89 5.64
C GLU A 71 20.54 -6.30 5.73
N THR A 72 20.47 -4.97 5.80
CA THR A 72 19.24 -4.17 5.86
C THR A 72 18.39 -4.26 4.58
N GLU A 73 18.97 -4.31 3.38
CA GLU A 73 18.19 -4.46 2.14
C GLU A 73 17.71 -5.90 1.96
N LYS A 74 18.49 -6.91 2.39
CA LYS A 74 18.01 -8.30 2.48
C LYS A 74 16.85 -8.42 3.46
N GLN A 75 16.98 -7.84 4.64
CA GLN A 75 15.91 -7.81 5.64
C GLN A 75 14.69 -7.06 5.12
N LEU A 76 14.88 -5.96 4.39
CA LEU A 76 13.77 -5.21 3.78
C LEU A 76 13.08 -6.02 2.70
N ARG A 77 13.82 -6.72 1.83
CA ARG A 77 13.24 -7.64 0.84
C ARG A 77 12.51 -8.80 1.49
N ALA A 78 13.05 -9.38 2.57
CA ALA A 78 12.37 -10.41 3.35
C ALA A 78 11.08 -9.88 4.00
N THR A 79 11.10 -8.64 4.51
CA THR A 79 9.94 -7.99 5.10
C THR A 79 8.87 -7.68 4.04
N ILE A 80 9.27 -7.20 2.86
CA ILE A 80 8.37 -6.99 1.72
C ILE A 80 7.74 -8.30 1.26
N ALA A 81 8.51 -9.39 1.18
CA ALA A 81 7.99 -10.70 0.82
C ALA A 81 6.98 -11.22 1.87
N LYS A 82 7.30 -11.04 3.16
CA LYS A 82 6.39 -11.40 4.27
C LYS A 82 5.11 -10.57 4.24
N LEU A 83 5.20 -9.25 4.08
CA LEU A 83 4.03 -8.37 3.98
C LEU A 83 3.17 -8.71 2.76
N LYS A 84 3.77 -8.94 1.60
CA LYS A 84 3.02 -9.37 0.41
C LYS A 84 2.27 -10.68 0.65
N LYS A 85 2.89 -11.65 1.33
CA LYS A 85 2.24 -12.91 1.71
C LYS A 85 1.08 -12.68 2.68
N THR A 86 1.25 -11.83 3.69
CA THR A 86 0.18 -11.48 4.63
C THR A 86 -0.99 -10.79 3.93
N VAL A 87 -0.71 -9.82 3.05
CA VAL A 87 -1.74 -9.13 2.26
C VAL A 87 -2.51 -10.10 1.37
N ALA A 88 -1.82 -11.04 0.72
CA ALA A 88 -2.48 -12.07 -0.08
C ALA A 88 -3.38 -12.98 0.78
N SER A 89 -2.91 -13.39 1.95
CA SER A 89 -3.69 -14.20 2.91
C SER A 89 -4.93 -13.46 3.40
N GLN A 90 -4.77 -12.20 3.84
CA GLN A 90 -5.88 -11.38 4.32
C GLN A 90 -6.90 -11.10 3.21
N LYS A 91 -6.45 -10.92 1.96
CA LYS A 91 -7.35 -10.74 0.83
C LYS A 91 -8.19 -12.00 0.58
N ALA A 92 -7.58 -13.19 0.65
CA ALA A 92 -8.29 -14.45 0.52
C ALA A 92 -9.34 -14.65 1.63
N GLU A 93 -9.00 -14.28 2.86
CA GLU A 93 -9.91 -14.34 4.02
C GLU A 93 -11.09 -13.36 3.88
N ILE A 94 -10.84 -12.14 3.39
CA ILE A 94 -11.91 -11.17 3.09
C ILE A 94 -12.85 -11.70 2.01
N ASP A 95 -12.32 -12.31 0.95
CA ASP A 95 -13.13 -12.84 -0.14
C ASP A 95 -13.98 -14.04 0.33
N ASP A 96 -13.42 -14.92 1.17
CA ASP A 96 -14.15 -16.03 1.80
C ASP A 96 -15.27 -15.53 2.73
N LEU A 97 -14.96 -14.57 3.62
CA LEU A 97 -15.95 -13.97 4.50
C LEU A 97 -17.08 -13.28 3.72
N ARG A 98 -16.75 -12.60 2.62
CA ARG A 98 -17.76 -12.00 1.72
C ARG A 98 -18.66 -13.05 1.09
N GLN A 99 -18.10 -14.19 0.69
CA GLN A 99 -18.88 -15.29 0.15
C GLN A 99 -19.81 -15.89 1.21
N GLN A 100 -19.32 -16.09 2.43
CA GLN A 100 -20.13 -16.57 3.56
C GLN A 100 -21.27 -15.61 3.91
N VAL A 101 -21.00 -14.31 4.00
CA VAL A 101 -22.03 -13.29 4.25
C VAL A 101 -23.07 -13.28 3.12
N THR A 102 -22.64 -13.43 1.87
CA THR A 102 -23.56 -13.49 0.73
C THR A 102 -24.45 -14.72 0.81
N LEU A 103 -23.90 -15.89 1.13
CA LEU A 103 -24.67 -17.12 1.33
C LEU A 103 -25.68 -17.00 2.48
N LEU A 104 -25.25 -16.43 3.62
CA LEU A 104 -26.12 -16.19 4.77
C LEU A 104 -27.23 -15.19 4.45
N ALA A 105 -26.92 -14.11 3.72
CA ALA A 105 -27.89 -13.12 3.28
C ALA A 105 -28.94 -13.75 2.35
N MET A 106 -28.52 -14.60 1.40
CA MET A 106 -29.43 -15.34 0.52
C MET A 106 -30.31 -16.32 1.32
N ALA A 107 -29.73 -17.08 2.25
CA ALA A 107 -30.49 -18.00 3.10
C ALA A 107 -31.52 -17.25 3.97
N GLY A 108 -31.13 -16.10 4.53
CA GLY A 108 -32.02 -15.22 5.27
C GLY A 108 -33.17 -14.71 4.40
N ALA A 109 -32.88 -14.26 3.17
CA ALA A 109 -33.91 -13.82 2.23
C ALA A 109 -34.92 -14.93 1.90
N VAL A 110 -34.46 -16.16 1.67
CA VAL A 110 -35.33 -17.33 1.41
C VAL A 110 -36.19 -17.67 2.62
N LEU A 111 -35.65 -17.59 3.84
CA LEU A 111 -36.43 -17.85 5.06
C LEU A 111 -37.49 -16.78 5.28
N VAL A 112 -37.16 -15.51 5.03
CA VAL A 112 -38.13 -14.40 5.10
C VAL A 112 -39.22 -14.56 4.04
N ASP A 113 -38.89 -14.96 2.82
CA ASP A 113 -39.87 -15.24 1.76
C ASP A 113 -40.81 -16.40 2.15
N ARG A 114 -40.26 -17.47 2.74
CA ARG A 114 -41.02 -18.64 3.20
C ARG A 114 -41.89 -18.36 4.43
N GLN A 115 -41.49 -17.46 5.32
CA GLN A 115 -42.33 -16.98 6.43
C GLN A 115 -43.30 -15.87 5.99
N GLY A 116 -43.01 -15.23 4.86
CA GLY A 116 -43.75 -14.14 4.26
C GLY A 116 -44.91 -14.57 3.37
N THR A 117 -45.16 -15.87 3.11
CA THR A 117 -46.46 -16.31 2.60
C THR A 117 -47.49 -16.23 3.72
N PRO A 118 -48.35 -15.20 3.77
CA PRO A 118 -49.51 -15.28 4.63
C PRO A 118 -50.35 -16.41 4.04
N SER A 119 -50.70 -17.40 4.85
CA SER A 119 -51.87 -18.21 4.53
C SER A 119 -52.99 -17.22 4.23
N ALA A 120 -53.54 -17.30 3.02
CA ALA A 120 -54.65 -16.45 2.59
C ALA A 120 -55.63 -16.35 3.76
N PRO A 121 -56.06 -15.14 4.16
CA PRO A 121 -57.03 -15.02 5.23
C PRO A 121 -58.29 -15.73 4.77
N GLU A 122 -58.52 -16.91 5.36
CA GLU A 122 -59.76 -17.65 5.26
C GLU A 122 -60.83 -16.72 5.83
N LEU A 123 -61.60 -16.12 4.93
CA LEU A 123 -62.73 -15.27 5.26
C LEU A 123 -63.63 -16.04 6.24
N PRO A 124 -63.86 -15.54 7.46
CA PRO A 124 -64.90 -16.09 8.31
C PRO A 124 -66.27 -15.87 7.62
N PRO A 125 -67.22 -16.81 7.75
CA PRO A 125 -68.52 -16.68 7.12
C PRO A 125 -69.32 -15.56 7.78
N ALA A 126 -69.90 -14.72 6.93
CA ALA A 126 -71.13 -13.95 7.15
C ALA A 126 -71.22 -13.09 8.43
N ASP A 127 -70.94 -11.80 8.26
CA ASP A 127 -71.91 -10.78 8.66
C ASP A 127 -71.90 -9.71 7.57
N ALA A 128 -72.71 -9.95 6.53
CA ALA A 128 -72.99 -8.94 5.53
C ALA A 128 -73.90 -7.88 6.17
N PRO A 129 -73.54 -6.58 6.16
CA PRO A 129 -74.56 -5.56 6.37
C PRO A 129 -75.54 -5.64 5.20
N ASP A 130 -76.82 -5.49 5.53
CA ASP A 130 -78.03 -5.78 4.74
C ASP A 130 -78.23 -4.86 3.50
N ASN A 131 -77.15 -4.33 2.93
CA ASN A 131 -77.18 -3.17 2.04
C ASN A 131 -76.27 -3.28 0.81
N VAL A 132 -75.86 -4.49 0.39
CA VAL A 132 -75.09 -4.67 -0.84
C VAL A 132 -75.75 -5.69 -1.76
N ILE A 133 -76.31 -5.22 -2.88
CA ILE A 133 -76.84 -6.06 -3.96
C ILE A 133 -75.69 -6.34 -4.94
N PRO A 134 -75.25 -7.60 -5.13
CA PRO A 134 -74.25 -7.91 -6.14
C PRO A 134 -74.87 -7.86 -7.55
N PHE A 135 -74.30 -7.02 -8.41
CA PHE A 135 -74.67 -6.96 -9.83
C PHE A 135 -74.11 -8.21 -10.54
N ARG A 136 -74.99 -9.09 -11.03
CA ARG A 136 -74.60 -10.24 -11.86
C ARG A 136 -74.57 -9.79 -13.33
N PRO A 137 -73.48 -9.97 -14.07
CA PRO A 137 -73.50 -9.75 -15.52
C PRO A 137 -74.28 -10.90 -16.21
N PRO A 138 -75.02 -10.62 -17.29
CA PRO A 138 -75.77 -11.65 -18.00
C PRO A 138 -74.81 -12.58 -18.75
N THR A 139 -75.07 -13.88 -18.69
CA THR A 139 -74.39 -14.88 -19.49
C THR A 139 -75.09 -15.04 -20.82
N THR A 140 -74.36 -14.72 -21.90
CA THR A 140 -74.68 -14.93 -23.33
C THR A 140 -75.58 -13.88 -24.00
#